data_AF-A0AAD7AJ00-F1
#
_entry.id   AF-A0AAD7AJ00-F1
#
_cell.length_a   1.000
_cell.length_b   1.000
_cell.length_c   1.000
_cell.angle_alpha   90.00
_cell.angle_beta   90.00
_cell.angle_gamma   90.00
#
_symmetry.space_group_name_H-M   'P 1'
#
loop_
_entity.id
_entity.type
_entity.pdbx_description
1 polymer ?
#
loop_
_entity_poly.entity_id
_entity_poly.type
_entity_poly.pdbx_seq_one_letter_code
_entity_poly.pdbx_strand_id
1 'polypeptide(L)'
;MLNLNDRNLEGIVRPIGNIIFGAVHLPTNDVYSRSPSPTNDNHHSVTRIASAAEALQLGNISFTKTWDPLLSQVKLFTNLVQNFAEIHPYAKIAVGVLTAALYQVVIAQKERDDKFRKLIHTTTEVFDFLNRMKVADLDGHKQTMKMLALQTTECAYFIRDYTKHKSFIVRVGANLLSGTELNGKIAEYERKFEQFRTAFRTNATLNTEIAVVRIAERMNDIDKNLTLDDLPYAKGVRFDRGRQCLPGTREKILEQIIEWVNDIEKSRVLVLSGDAGSGKSTIAHTISRMFDELNRLGSSFFFPRDGTQPYRKLFSTITRDLADLESHWKAAAFTTISQSRALRKTGSLLEQYEEFILKPAKNTHVYFGPILIVIDALDAATHLKAERDELLSLLFSRTTELPRNFRILITTRGDEDIFDALEHRQNVVWWRMAEILDNDSRAHDIGTYFSKQLSRIPGVEWNEKRRAKLIAAASGDFAWAVSTCAWVKEVGSGHNAADRL
;
A
#
# COMPACT_ATOMS: atom_id res chain seq x y z
N MET A 1 45.43 -26.13 2.40
CA MET A 1 45.53 -25.74 3.82
C MET A 1 45.47 -24.23 3.91
N LEU A 2 44.37 -23.68 4.43
CA LEU A 2 44.33 -22.58 5.39
C LEU A 2 42.85 -22.34 5.73
N ASN A 3 42.51 -22.70 6.97
CA ASN A 3 41.23 -22.46 7.65
C ASN A 3 41.01 -20.95 7.82
N LEU A 4 39.82 -20.45 7.49
CA LEU A 4 39.32 -19.17 7.97
C LEU A 4 38.08 -19.43 8.83
N ASN A 5 38.23 -19.12 10.12
CA ASN A 5 37.32 -19.39 11.22
C ASN A 5 36.03 -18.56 11.18
N ASP A 6 34.95 -19.20 11.65
CA ASP A 6 33.57 -18.77 11.90
C ASP A 6 33.36 -17.59 12.90
N ARG A 7 34.30 -16.65 13.05
CA ARG A 7 34.17 -15.57 14.08
C ARG A 7 33.74 -14.19 13.59
N ASN A 8 33.43 -14.01 12.31
CA ASN A 8 33.02 -12.68 11.78
C ASN A 8 31.51 -12.52 11.50
N LEU A 9 30.67 -13.53 11.78
CA LEU A 9 29.22 -13.44 11.56
C LEU A 9 28.44 -12.95 12.80
N GLU A 10 29.02 -12.97 14.00
CA GLU A 10 28.32 -12.51 15.23
C GLU A 10 28.22 -10.98 15.36
N GLY A 11 29.03 -10.22 14.61
CA GLY A 11 29.01 -8.74 14.62
C GLY A 11 27.87 -8.10 13.83
N ILE A 12 27.18 -8.85 12.96
CA ILE A 12 26.14 -8.32 12.06
C ILE A 12 24.72 -8.65 12.56
N VAL A 13 24.57 -9.66 13.42
CA VAL A 13 23.25 -10.15 13.88
C VAL A 13 22.71 -9.35 15.08
N ARG A 14 23.57 -8.71 15.88
CA ARG A 14 23.14 -8.01 17.10
C ARG A 14 22.47 -6.63 16.93
N PRO A 15 22.68 -5.83 15.88
CA PRO A 15 21.96 -4.55 15.74
C PRO A 15 20.52 -4.69 15.21
N ILE A 16 20.19 -5.78 14.51
CA ILE A 16 18.89 -5.93 13.81
C ILE A 16 17.80 -6.44 14.78
N GLY A 17 18.17 -7.19 15.82
CA GLY A 17 17.22 -7.68 16.83
C GLY A 17 16.53 -6.56 17.64
N ASN A 18 17.22 -5.45 17.92
CA ASN A 18 16.67 -4.40 18.77
C ASN A 18 15.72 -3.43 18.03
N ILE A 19 15.68 -3.46 16.69
CA ILE A 19 14.77 -2.62 15.89
C ILE A 19 13.40 -3.30 15.71
N ILE A 20 13.31 -4.62 15.86
CA ILE A 20 12.09 -5.40 15.57
C ILE A 20 11.39 -5.92 16.84
N PHE A 21 12.10 -6.16 17.95
CA PHE A 21 11.53 -6.77 19.15
C PHE A 21 11.00 -5.80 20.22
N GLY A 22 11.03 -4.48 19.99
CA GLY A 22 10.65 -3.46 20.98
C GLY A 22 9.15 -3.27 21.22
N ALA A 23 8.25 -3.92 20.49
CA ALA A 23 6.81 -3.66 20.60
C ALA A 23 5.94 -4.90 20.35
N VAL A 24 6.01 -5.89 21.24
CA VAL A 24 4.95 -6.90 21.35
C VAL A 24 4.57 -7.02 22.83
N HIS A 25 3.57 -6.25 23.25
CA HIS A 25 2.84 -6.55 24.48
C HIS A 25 1.77 -7.61 24.17
N LEU A 26 1.94 -8.80 24.73
CA LEU A 26 0.89 -9.82 24.74
C LEU A 26 -0.15 -9.47 25.82
N PRO A 27 -1.46 -9.65 25.59
CA PRO A 27 -2.47 -9.39 26.61
C PRO A 27 -2.42 -10.48 27.68
N THR A 28 -2.21 -10.11 28.94
CA THR A 28 -2.41 -10.98 30.09
C THR A 28 -3.89 -10.94 30.49
N ASN A 29 -4.52 -12.12 30.60
CA ASN A 29 -5.85 -12.27 31.20
C ASN A 29 -5.73 -12.07 32.72
N ASP A 30 -6.36 -11.02 33.25
CA ASP A 30 -6.51 -10.81 34.69
C ASP A 30 -7.75 -11.54 35.23
N VAL A 31 -7.52 -12.46 36.16
CA VAL A 31 -8.52 -12.91 37.15
C VAL A 31 -7.88 -12.80 38.53
N TYR A 32 -8.54 -12.04 39.41
CA TYR A 32 -8.26 -11.72 40.81
C TYR A 32 -7.48 -12.77 41.63
N SER A 33 -6.40 -12.35 42.33
CA SER A 33 -6.37 -12.11 43.79
C SER A 33 -4.99 -12.29 44.46
N ARG A 34 -4.64 -11.29 45.30
CA ARG A 34 -3.76 -11.27 46.51
C ARG A 34 -2.29 -11.74 46.42
N SER A 35 -1.39 -10.78 46.65
CA SER A 35 -0.01 -10.93 47.15
C SER A 35 0.02 -11.54 48.58
N PRO A 36 1.10 -12.21 49.03
CA PRO A 36 2.41 -11.56 49.22
C PRO A 36 3.68 -12.38 48.85
N SER A 37 4.71 -11.64 48.41
CA SER A 37 6.17 -11.82 48.58
C SER A 37 6.93 -13.07 48.05
N PRO A 38 8.24 -12.94 47.70
CA PRO A 38 8.85 -13.75 46.65
C PRO A 38 9.86 -14.78 47.17
N THR A 39 9.80 -16.01 46.67
CA THR A 39 10.91 -16.98 46.74
C THR A 39 11.09 -17.68 45.39
N ASN A 40 12.14 -17.23 44.69
CA ASN A 40 13.08 -17.99 43.86
C ASN A 40 12.62 -19.35 43.28
N ASP A 41 12.14 -19.36 42.03
CA ASP A 41 11.95 -20.57 41.23
C ASP A 41 12.42 -20.35 39.78
N ASN A 42 13.73 -20.46 39.56
CA ASN A 42 14.37 -20.35 38.24
C ASN A 42 14.43 -21.68 37.45
N HIS A 43 13.81 -22.76 37.96
CA HIS A 43 13.93 -24.08 37.32
C HIS A 43 12.75 -24.51 36.43
N HIS A 44 11.56 -23.90 36.53
CA HIS A 44 10.42 -24.25 35.66
C HIS A 44 10.37 -23.48 34.33
N SER A 45 11.07 -22.35 34.23
CA SER A 45 11.15 -21.51 33.02
C SER A 45 12.10 -22.09 31.97
N VAL A 46 13.19 -22.72 32.41
CA VAL A 46 14.26 -23.22 31.53
C VAL A 46 13.81 -24.46 30.74
N THR A 47 13.04 -25.36 31.34
CA THR A 47 12.55 -26.59 30.68
C THR A 47 11.47 -26.33 29.64
N ARG A 48 10.68 -25.25 29.80
CA ARG A 48 9.68 -24.80 28.81
C ARG A 48 10.31 -24.03 27.65
N ILE A 49 11.39 -23.28 27.90
CA ILE A 49 12.17 -22.60 26.86
C ILE A 49 12.94 -23.62 26.02
N ALA A 50 13.50 -24.66 26.63
CA ALA A 50 14.20 -25.74 25.92
C ALA A 50 13.28 -26.54 25.00
N SER A 51 12.10 -26.94 25.46
CA SER A 51 11.12 -27.68 24.64
C SER A 51 10.48 -26.82 23.53
N ALA A 52 10.30 -25.51 23.75
CA ALA A 52 9.91 -24.56 22.71
C ALA A 52 11.03 -24.31 21.69
N ALA A 53 12.29 -24.24 22.13
CA ALA A 53 13.46 -24.10 21.26
C ALA A 53 13.72 -25.37 20.43
N GLU A 54 13.51 -26.56 20.99
CA GLU A 54 13.60 -27.84 20.27
C GLU A 54 12.46 -28.00 19.26
N ALA A 55 11.23 -27.57 19.59
CA ALA A 55 10.12 -27.49 18.64
C ALA A 55 10.38 -26.46 17.51
N LEU A 56 11.06 -25.35 17.82
CA LEU A 56 11.55 -24.38 16.84
C LEU A 56 12.69 -24.95 15.98
N GLN A 57 13.55 -25.83 16.48
CA GLN A 57 14.71 -26.36 15.73
C GLN A 57 14.33 -27.45 14.73
N LEU A 58 13.42 -28.37 15.06
CA LEU A 58 13.05 -29.49 14.17
C LEU A 58 12.03 -29.08 13.09
N GLY A 59 11.25 -28.02 13.32
CA GLY A 59 10.29 -27.45 12.36
C GLY A 59 10.87 -26.35 11.44
N ASN A 60 11.82 -25.52 11.92
CA ASN A 60 12.34 -24.40 11.13
C ASN A 60 13.26 -24.79 9.97
N ILE A 61 14.08 -25.83 10.11
CA ILE A 61 15.21 -26.07 9.18
C ILE A 61 14.72 -26.42 7.76
N SER A 62 13.56 -27.07 7.61
CA SER A 62 13.00 -27.37 6.28
C SER A 62 12.22 -26.19 5.68
N PHE A 63 11.72 -25.28 6.51
CA PHE A 63 10.83 -24.20 6.12
C PHE A 63 11.60 -22.98 5.60
N THR A 64 12.59 -22.50 6.35
CA THR A 64 13.50 -21.42 5.92
C THR A 64 14.21 -21.78 4.63
N LYS A 65 14.63 -23.05 4.49
CA LYS A 65 15.17 -23.60 3.23
C LYS A 65 14.24 -23.47 2.02
N THR A 66 12.92 -23.49 2.20
CA THR A 66 11.96 -23.43 1.09
C THR A 66 11.79 -22.00 0.59
N TRP A 67 11.77 -21.02 1.49
CA TRP A 67 11.40 -19.64 1.16
C TRP A 67 12.55 -18.63 1.11
N ASP A 68 13.63 -18.85 1.86
CA ASP A 68 14.80 -17.98 1.87
C ASP A 68 15.42 -17.79 0.47
N PRO A 69 15.48 -18.82 -0.40
CA PRO A 69 15.94 -18.64 -1.77
C PRO A 69 15.06 -17.65 -2.53
N LEU A 70 13.74 -17.78 -2.44
CA LEU A 70 12.81 -16.86 -3.10
C LEU A 70 13.02 -15.43 -2.60
N LEU A 71 13.01 -15.21 -1.29
CA LEU A 71 13.16 -13.87 -0.73
C LEU A 71 14.49 -13.22 -1.16
N SER A 72 15.57 -14.00 -1.16
CA SER A 72 16.88 -13.53 -1.59
C SER A 72 16.87 -13.11 -3.06
N GLN A 73 16.24 -13.90 -3.93
CA GLN A 73 16.13 -13.60 -5.35
C GLN A 73 15.23 -12.39 -5.62
N VAL A 74 14.10 -12.21 -4.91
CA VAL A 74 13.26 -11.02 -5.06
C VAL A 74 13.99 -9.76 -4.55
N LYS A 75 14.80 -9.85 -3.47
CA LYS A 75 15.62 -8.73 -3.00
C LYS A 75 16.68 -8.31 -4.02
N LEU A 76 17.35 -9.27 -4.64
CA LEU A 76 18.29 -9.01 -5.74
C LEU A 76 17.58 -8.33 -6.91
N PHE A 77 16.38 -8.80 -7.27
CA PHE A 77 15.57 -8.17 -8.30
C PHE A 77 15.17 -6.73 -7.94
N THR A 78 14.79 -6.45 -6.70
CA THR A 78 14.50 -5.08 -6.26
C THR A 78 15.69 -4.16 -6.43
N ASN A 79 16.91 -4.61 -6.10
CA ASN A 79 18.14 -3.84 -6.33
C ASN A 79 18.40 -3.63 -7.83
N LEU A 80 18.17 -4.65 -8.65
CA LEU A 80 18.31 -4.58 -10.10
C LEU A 80 17.38 -3.51 -10.70
N VAL A 81 16.12 -3.48 -10.25
CA VAL A 81 15.11 -2.55 -10.76
C VAL A 81 15.10 -1.18 -10.09
N GLN A 82 15.98 -0.90 -9.12
CA GLN A 82 16.21 0.47 -8.61
C GLN A 82 16.58 1.45 -9.73
N ASN A 83 17.20 0.94 -10.81
CA ASN A 83 17.52 1.72 -12.00
C ASN A 83 16.29 2.11 -12.84
N PHE A 84 15.13 1.51 -12.58
CA PHE A 84 13.88 1.72 -13.31
C PHE A 84 12.82 2.28 -12.34
N ALA A 85 12.76 3.62 -12.25
CA ALA A 85 11.90 4.33 -11.29
C ALA A 85 10.41 3.94 -11.38
N GLU A 86 9.95 3.51 -12.55
CA GLU A 86 8.58 3.05 -12.80
C GLU A 86 8.27 1.63 -12.30
N ILE A 87 9.30 0.85 -11.95
CA ILE A 87 9.20 -0.56 -11.51
C ILE A 87 9.55 -0.69 -10.03
N HIS A 88 10.58 0.05 -9.59
CA HIS A 88 11.14 -0.02 -8.24
C HIS A 88 10.09 -0.03 -7.12
N PRO A 89 9.05 0.84 -7.12
CA PRO A 89 8.06 0.84 -6.06
C PRO A 89 7.28 -0.49 -5.96
N TYR A 90 6.96 -1.13 -7.08
CA TYR A 90 6.23 -2.39 -7.10
C TYR A 90 7.09 -3.56 -6.61
N ALA A 91 8.37 -3.59 -6.99
CA ALA A 91 9.31 -4.60 -6.51
C ALA A 91 9.54 -4.48 -4.99
N LYS A 92 9.62 -3.25 -4.47
CA LYS A 92 9.72 -2.99 -3.03
C LYS A 92 8.48 -3.49 -2.27
N ILE A 93 7.27 -3.22 -2.80
CA ILE A 93 6.02 -3.76 -2.23
C ILE A 93 6.05 -5.29 -2.25
N ALA A 94 6.42 -5.92 -3.37
CA ALA A 94 6.51 -7.37 -3.47
C ALA A 94 7.43 -7.97 -2.39
N VAL A 95 8.64 -7.42 -2.21
CA VAL A 95 9.57 -7.88 -1.14
C VAL A 95 8.96 -7.69 0.25
N GLY A 96 8.38 -6.52 0.53
CA GLY A 96 7.79 -6.23 1.85
C GLY A 96 6.66 -7.20 2.19
N VAL A 97 5.73 -7.41 1.26
CA VAL A 97 4.59 -8.32 1.45
C VAL A 97 5.06 -9.78 1.52
N LEU A 98 6.02 -10.20 0.69
CA LEU A 98 6.59 -11.55 0.78
C LEU A 98 7.25 -11.77 2.13
N THR A 99 8.09 -10.84 2.60
CA THR A 99 8.74 -10.93 3.91
C THR A 99 7.72 -11.08 5.03
N ALA A 100 6.64 -10.27 4.98
CA ALA A 100 5.54 -10.38 5.92
C ALA A 100 4.83 -11.75 5.83
N ALA A 101 4.60 -12.27 4.62
CA ALA A 101 4.04 -13.59 4.41
C ALA A 101 4.90 -14.67 5.08
N LEU A 102 6.22 -14.63 4.90
CA LEU A 102 7.16 -15.60 5.49
C LEU A 102 7.08 -15.67 7.00
N TYR A 103 7.09 -14.51 7.67
CA TYR A 103 6.95 -14.46 9.13
C TYR A 103 5.66 -15.14 9.61
N GLN A 104 4.56 -14.99 8.87
CA GLN A 104 3.26 -15.58 9.22
C GLN A 104 3.18 -17.07 8.88
N VAL A 105 3.89 -17.54 7.85
CA VAL A 105 3.90 -18.96 7.45
C VAL A 105 4.74 -19.82 8.41
N VAL A 106 5.83 -19.28 8.99
CA VAL A 106 6.61 -19.96 10.05
C VAL A 106 5.71 -20.41 11.23
N ILE A 107 4.63 -19.67 11.47
CA ILE A 107 3.66 -19.93 12.55
C ILE A 107 2.62 -21.01 12.14
N ALA A 108 2.57 -21.40 10.87
CA ALA A 108 1.43 -22.06 10.26
C ALA A 108 1.74 -23.42 9.56
N GLN A 109 2.06 -24.47 10.33
CA GLN A 109 2.06 -25.93 10.00
C GLN A 109 2.49 -26.41 8.59
N LYS A 110 3.44 -27.36 8.60
CA LYS A 110 4.04 -28.18 7.51
C LYS A 110 3.16 -28.56 6.30
N GLU A 111 1.90 -28.93 6.49
CA GLU A 111 1.01 -29.38 5.38
C GLU A 111 0.64 -28.25 4.41
N ARG A 112 0.63 -26.99 4.88
CA ARG A 112 0.38 -25.82 4.02
C ARG A 112 1.58 -25.49 3.14
N ASP A 113 2.79 -25.80 3.59
CA ASP A 113 4.04 -25.54 2.87
C ASP A 113 4.23 -26.47 1.67
N ASP A 114 3.80 -27.72 1.80
CA ASP A 114 3.83 -28.69 0.71
C ASP A 114 3.01 -28.22 -0.50
N LYS A 115 1.87 -27.52 -0.26
CA LYS A 115 0.99 -27.00 -1.31
C LYS A 115 1.63 -25.87 -2.14
N PHE A 116 2.47 -25.05 -1.51
CA PHE A 116 3.09 -23.91 -2.19
C PHE A 116 4.50 -24.21 -2.71
N ARG A 117 5.11 -25.35 -2.37
CA ARG A 117 6.51 -25.67 -2.73
C ARG A 117 6.81 -25.48 -4.21
N LYS A 118 5.95 -26.01 -5.09
CA LYS A 118 6.15 -25.91 -6.55
C LYS A 118 6.00 -24.47 -7.04
N LEU A 119 5.02 -23.73 -6.52
CA LEU A 119 4.86 -22.30 -6.81
C LEU A 119 6.08 -21.48 -6.40
N ILE A 120 6.60 -21.71 -5.19
CA ILE A 120 7.79 -21.02 -4.67
C ILE A 120 9.01 -21.34 -5.55
N HIS A 121 9.19 -22.61 -5.90
CA HIS A 121 10.28 -23.04 -6.77
C HIS A 121 10.20 -22.35 -8.14
N THR A 122 9.05 -22.42 -8.80
CA THR A 122 8.81 -21.78 -10.11
C THR A 122 9.09 -20.27 -10.06
N THR A 123 8.60 -19.61 -9.01
CA THR A 123 8.83 -18.17 -8.79
C THR A 123 10.33 -17.87 -8.60
N THR A 124 11.02 -18.68 -7.80
CA THR A 124 12.46 -18.54 -7.54
C THR A 124 13.28 -18.66 -8.82
N GLU A 125 12.95 -19.62 -9.68
CA GLU A 125 13.63 -19.81 -10.97
C GLU A 125 13.47 -18.62 -11.92
N VAL A 126 12.31 -17.96 -11.91
CA VAL A 126 12.07 -16.76 -12.72
C VAL A 126 12.98 -15.61 -12.28
N PHE A 127 13.04 -15.36 -10.97
CA PHE A 127 13.89 -14.29 -10.43
C PHE A 127 15.37 -14.61 -10.58
N ASP A 128 15.80 -15.86 -10.36
CA ASP A 128 17.19 -16.28 -10.58
C ASP A 128 17.62 -16.08 -12.05
N PHE A 129 16.73 -16.39 -13.00
CA PHE A 129 16.98 -16.11 -14.42
C PHE A 129 17.18 -14.62 -14.68
N LEU A 130 16.28 -13.78 -14.17
CA LEU A 130 16.36 -12.32 -14.36
C LEU A 130 17.61 -11.71 -13.73
N ASN A 131 17.98 -12.15 -12.54
CA ASN A 131 19.13 -11.63 -11.82
C ASN A 131 20.47 -11.97 -12.51
N ARG A 132 20.47 -12.90 -13.47
CA ARG A 132 21.64 -13.23 -14.31
C ARG A 132 21.72 -12.41 -15.61
N MET A 133 20.65 -11.70 -15.99
CA MET A 133 20.63 -10.88 -17.21
C MET A 133 21.42 -9.57 -17.02
N LYS A 134 21.95 -9.01 -18.11
CA LYS A 134 22.60 -7.70 -18.07
C LYS A 134 21.56 -6.59 -18.04
N VAL A 135 21.86 -5.47 -17.37
CA VAL A 135 20.95 -4.32 -17.25
C VAL A 135 20.50 -3.77 -18.62
N ALA A 136 21.39 -3.77 -19.62
CA ALA A 136 21.05 -3.32 -20.98
C ALA A 136 19.97 -4.18 -21.64
N ASP A 137 19.98 -5.50 -21.40
CA ASP A 137 18.98 -6.42 -21.96
C ASP A 137 17.63 -6.27 -21.26
N LEU A 138 17.64 -5.83 -19.99
CA LEU A 138 16.43 -5.62 -19.19
C LEU A 138 15.67 -4.34 -19.57
N ASP A 139 16.34 -3.35 -20.16
CA ASP A 139 15.68 -2.11 -20.60
C ASP A 139 14.55 -2.39 -21.61
N GLY A 140 14.77 -3.37 -22.51
CA GLY A 140 13.77 -3.86 -23.45
C GLY A 140 12.59 -4.61 -22.80
N HIS A 141 12.70 -4.99 -21.53
CA HIS A 141 11.72 -5.78 -20.79
C HIS A 141 11.03 -5.05 -19.63
N LYS A 142 11.13 -3.72 -19.57
CA LYS A 142 10.54 -2.90 -18.49
C LYS A 142 9.09 -3.25 -18.15
N GLN A 143 8.24 -3.38 -19.17
CA GLN A 143 6.83 -3.71 -18.96
C GLN A 143 6.65 -5.12 -18.38
N THR A 144 7.40 -6.11 -18.87
CA THR A 144 7.35 -7.48 -18.36
C THR A 144 7.83 -7.55 -16.90
N MET A 145 8.92 -6.85 -16.56
CA MET A 145 9.43 -6.75 -15.19
C MET A 145 8.41 -6.10 -14.25
N LYS A 146 7.73 -5.05 -14.71
CA LYS A 146 6.64 -4.43 -13.96
C LYS A 146 5.49 -5.41 -13.70
N MET A 147 5.03 -6.12 -14.74
CA MET A 147 3.96 -7.11 -14.58
C MET A 147 4.37 -8.27 -13.67
N LEU A 148 5.64 -8.71 -13.72
CA LEU A 148 6.16 -9.71 -12.79
C LEU A 148 6.13 -9.20 -11.34
N ALA A 149 6.56 -7.96 -11.09
CA ALA A 149 6.53 -7.37 -9.75
C ALA A 149 5.09 -7.32 -9.21
N LEU A 150 4.13 -6.86 -10.02
CA LEU A 150 2.70 -6.84 -9.66
C LEU A 150 2.16 -8.25 -9.38
N GLN A 151 2.46 -9.23 -10.24
CA GLN A 151 2.03 -10.62 -10.05
C GLN A 151 2.61 -11.24 -8.77
N THR A 152 3.86 -10.89 -8.46
CA THR A 152 4.56 -11.32 -7.24
C THR A 152 3.91 -10.73 -6.00
N THR A 153 3.56 -9.44 -6.04
CA THR A 153 2.80 -8.78 -4.97
C THR A 153 1.45 -9.47 -4.73
N GLU A 154 0.68 -9.76 -5.77
CA GLU A 154 -0.62 -10.42 -5.62
C GLU A 154 -0.49 -11.85 -5.08
N CYS A 155 0.50 -12.60 -5.57
CA CYS A 155 0.82 -13.94 -5.05
C CYS A 155 1.20 -13.87 -3.57
N ALA A 156 1.99 -12.87 -3.17
CA ALA A 156 2.41 -12.67 -1.80
C ALA A 156 1.23 -12.38 -0.86
N TYR A 157 0.29 -11.53 -1.27
CA TYR A 157 -0.95 -11.31 -0.51
C TYR A 157 -1.77 -12.58 -0.37
N PHE A 158 -1.92 -13.32 -1.47
CA PHE A 158 -2.65 -14.58 -1.46
C PHE A 158 -2.06 -15.57 -0.45
N ILE A 159 -0.73 -15.78 -0.50
CA ILE A 159 -0.02 -16.64 0.45
C ILE A 159 -0.22 -16.12 1.88
N ARG A 160 0.07 -14.83 2.15
CA ARG A 160 -0.01 -14.22 3.49
C ARG A 160 -1.39 -14.42 4.12
N ASP A 161 -2.45 -14.09 3.38
CA ASP A 161 -3.80 -14.09 3.94
C ASP A 161 -4.36 -15.52 4.07
N TYR A 162 -3.97 -16.42 3.17
CA TYR A 162 -4.26 -17.84 3.28
C TYR A 162 -3.59 -18.47 4.50
N THR A 163 -2.34 -18.14 4.80
CA THR A 163 -1.62 -18.78 5.92
C THR A 163 -1.99 -18.21 7.29
N LYS A 164 -2.41 -16.94 7.38
CA LYS A 164 -2.60 -16.25 8.66
C LYS A 164 -3.91 -16.58 9.39
N HIS A 165 -5.00 -16.90 8.69
CA HIS A 165 -6.33 -16.78 9.30
C HIS A 165 -7.26 -17.97 9.03
N LYS A 166 -7.44 -18.85 10.03
CA LYS A 166 -8.53 -19.87 10.03
C LYS A 166 -9.91 -19.23 9.80
N SER A 167 -10.17 -18.05 10.36
CA SER A 167 -11.43 -17.32 10.20
C SER A 167 -11.55 -16.53 8.88
N PHE A 168 -10.44 -16.21 8.22
CA PHE A 168 -10.48 -15.68 6.84
C PHE A 168 -10.86 -16.78 5.87
N ILE A 169 -10.26 -17.96 6.02
CA ILE A 169 -10.61 -19.18 5.29
C ILE A 169 -12.10 -19.55 5.46
N VAL A 170 -12.64 -19.45 6.70
CA VAL A 170 -14.08 -19.65 6.96
C VAL A 170 -14.95 -18.56 6.30
N ARG A 171 -14.49 -17.31 6.23
CA ARG A 171 -15.23 -16.18 5.64
C ARG A 171 -15.23 -16.20 4.11
N VAL A 172 -14.08 -16.43 3.48
CA VAL A 172 -13.93 -16.56 2.02
C VAL A 172 -14.85 -17.66 1.44
N GLY A 173 -15.32 -18.57 2.31
CA GLY A 173 -16.43 -19.49 2.06
C GLY A 173 -15.96 -20.93 2.01
N ALA A 174 -16.82 -21.85 2.44
CA ALA A 174 -16.57 -23.30 2.35
C ALA A 174 -16.33 -23.79 0.90
N ASN A 175 -16.73 -23.01 -0.12
CA ASN A 175 -16.53 -23.33 -1.54
C ASN A 175 -15.08 -23.12 -2.01
N LEU A 176 -14.39 -22.06 -1.55
CA LEU A 176 -12.96 -21.83 -1.83
C LEU A 176 -12.03 -22.77 -1.03
N LEU A 177 -12.61 -23.39 -0.01
CA LEU A 177 -12.05 -24.51 0.75
C LEU A 177 -12.26 -25.87 0.08
N SER A 178 -13.00 -25.95 -1.03
CA SER A 178 -12.85 -27.11 -1.90
C SER A 178 -11.38 -27.12 -2.33
N GLY A 179 -10.64 -28.18 -2.02
CA GLY A 179 -9.21 -28.26 -2.38
C GLY A 179 -8.95 -27.97 -3.86
N THR A 180 -9.99 -28.13 -4.69
CA THR A 180 -10.08 -27.78 -6.11
C THR A 180 -9.90 -26.29 -6.43
N GLU A 181 -10.60 -25.35 -5.77
CA GLU A 181 -10.46 -23.91 -6.08
C GLU A 181 -9.09 -23.35 -5.65
N LEU A 182 -8.61 -23.76 -4.47
CA LEU A 182 -7.27 -23.42 -3.99
C LEU A 182 -6.19 -23.93 -4.95
N ASN A 183 -6.23 -25.21 -5.31
CA ASN A 183 -5.26 -25.82 -6.22
C ASN A 183 -5.34 -25.18 -7.60
N GLY A 184 -6.54 -24.84 -8.07
CA GLY A 184 -6.75 -24.08 -9.30
C GLY A 184 -6.04 -22.72 -9.27
N LYS A 185 -6.14 -21.99 -8.14
CA LYS A 185 -5.48 -20.70 -7.98
C LYS A 185 -3.96 -20.80 -7.92
N ILE A 186 -3.44 -21.77 -7.17
CA ILE A 186 -2.00 -22.04 -7.10
C ILE A 186 -1.47 -22.39 -8.50
N ALA A 187 -2.15 -23.28 -9.22
CA ALA A 187 -1.80 -23.66 -10.58
C ALA A 187 -1.85 -22.46 -11.55
N GLU A 188 -2.79 -21.52 -11.35
CA GLU A 188 -2.87 -20.30 -12.13
C GLU A 188 -1.66 -19.38 -11.91
N TYR A 189 -1.23 -19.18 -10.66
CA TYR A 189 0.01 -18.45 -10.35
C TYR A 189 1.23 -19.16 -10.96
N GLU A 190 1.35 -20.48 -10.80
CA GLU A 190 2.46 -21.27 -11.38
C GLU A 190 2.57 -21.06 -12.89
N ARG A 191 1.44 -21.19 -13.60
CA ARG A 191 1.36 -20.97 -15.04
C ARG A 191 1.80 -19.55 -15.42
N LYS A 192 1.41 -18.53 -14.65
CA LYS A 192 1.75 -17.14 -14.92
C LYS A 192 3.23 -16.84 -14.71
N PHE A 193 3.84 -17.40 -13.66
CA PHE A 193 5.28 -17.31 -13.47
C PHE A 193 6.04 -18.00 -14.61
N GLU A 194 5.60 -19.17 -15.07
CA GLU A 194 6.23 -19.83 -16.22
C GLU A 194 6.07 -19.03 -17.53
N GLN A 195 4.93 -18.35 -17.71
CA GLN A 195 4.75 -17.40 -18.82
C GLN A 195 5.75 -16.25 -18.77
N PHE A 196 6.00 -15.66 -17.59
CA PHE A 196 7.04 -14.66 -17.41
C PHE A 196 8.42 -15.20 -17.78
N ARG A 197 8.79 -16.38 -17.26
CA ARG A 197 10.07 -17.03 -17.57
C ARG A 197 10.26 -17.25 -19.07
N THR A 198 9.23 -17.75 -19.74
CA THR A 198 9.25 -18.00 -21.20
C THR A 198 9.45 -16.71 -21.97
N ALA A 199 8.77 -15.63 -21.57
CA ALA A 199 8.89 -14.35 -22.25
C ALA A 199 10.28 -13.73 -22.13
N PHE A 200 10.91 -13.80 -20.95
CA PHE A 200 12.28 -13.34 -20.79
C PHE A 200 13.27 -14.20 -21.59
N ARG A 201 13.05 -15.52 -21.69
CA ARG A 201 13.92 -16.42 -22.48
C ARG A 201 13.85 -16.19 -23.99
N THR A 202 12.65 -15.94 -24.49
CA THR A 202 12.38 -15.83 -25.93
C THR A 202 12.55 -14.41 -26.47
N ASN A 203 12.92 -13.46 -25.59
CA ASN A 203 12.91 -12.03 -25.88
C ASN A 203 11.56 -11.56 -26.50
N ALA A 204 10.48 -12.27 -26.17
CA ALA A 204 9.16 -11.93 -26.67
C ALA A 204 8.72 -10.62 -26.01
N THR A 205 8.38 -9.62 -26.81
CA THR A 205 7.67 -8.44 -26.33
C THR A 205 6.29 -8.90 -25.91
N LEU A 206 6.09 -9.14 -24.61
CA LEU A 206 4.76 -9.39 -24.04
C LEU A 206 3.95 -8.10 -24.08
N ASN A 207 3.54 -7.72 -25.27
CA ASN A 207 2.59 -6.65 -25.43
C ASN A 207 1.23 -7.21 -24.99
N THR A 208 0.86 -6.90 -23.74
CA THR A 208 -0.52 -6.78 -23.20
C THR A 208 -1.31 -7.97 -22.64
N GLU A 209 -0.90 -9.24 -22.70
CA GLU A 209 -1.80 -10.36 -22.28
C GLU A 209 -1.57 -11.01 -20.91
N ILE A 210 -0.47 -10.72 -20.20
CA ILE A 210 -0.31 -11.27 -18.84
C ILE A 210 -1.10 -10.43 -17.84
N ALA A 211 -2.41 -10.64 -17.82
CA ALA A 211 -3.26 -10.13 -16.76
C ALA A 211 -2.77 -10.65 -15.41
N VAL A 212 -2.65 -9.74 -14.43
CA VAL A 212 -2.35 -10.08 -13.04
C VAL A 212 -3.51 -10.89 -12.48
N VAL A 213 -3.20 -12.07 -11.98
CA VAL A 213 -4.20 -12.99 -11.44
C VAL A 213 -4.84 -12.41 -10.18
N ARG A 214 -6.17 -12.32 -10.18
CA ARG A 214 -7.00 -12.00 -9.00
C ARG A 214 -8.03 -13.07 -8.73
N ILE A 215 -8.55 -13.09 -7.50
CA ILE A 215 -9.60 -14.01 -7.06
C ILE A 215 -11.00 -13.51 -7.47
N ALA A 216 -11.10 -12.29 -8.02
CA ALA A 216 -12.34 -11.76 -8.55
C ALA A 216 -12.72 -12.39 -9.89
N GLU A 217 -13.85 -13.09 -9.94
CA GLU A 217 -14.48 -13.47 -11.21
C GLU A 217 -15.10 -12.22 -11.84
N ARG A 218 -14.64 -11.80 -13.02
CA ARG A 218 -15.30 -10.73 -13.78
C ARG A 218 -16.56 -11.29 -14.44
N MET A 219 -17.69 -11.24 -13.73
CA MET A 219 -19.00 -11.52 -14.33
C MET A 219 -19.49 -10.29 -15.10
N ASN A 220 -19.92 -10.49 -16.34
CA ASN A 220 -20.55 -9.44 -17.15
C ASN A 220 -22.04 -9.37 -16.78
N ASP A 221 -22.39 -8.54 -15.80
CA ASP A 221 -23.74 -8.46 -15.24
C ASP A 221 -24.38 -7.10 -15.54
N ILE A 222 -25.12 -7.08 -16.65
CA ILE A 222 -25.71 -5.85 -17.23
C ILE A 222 -26.71 -5.21 -16.25
N ASP A 223 -27.56 -6.01 -15.61
CA ASP A 223 -28.60 -5.52 -14.69
C ASP A 223 -28.00 -4.89 -13.43
N LYS A 224 -26.91 -5.49 -12.92
CA LYS A 224 -26.15 -4.90 -11.80
C LYS A 224 -25.54 -3.56 -12.19
N ASN A 225 -24.94 -3.46 -13.37
CA ASN A 225 -24.33 -2.21 -13.85
C ASN A 225 -25.38 -1.09 -13.97
N LEU A 226 -26.52 -1.35 -14.62
CA LEU A 226 -27.60 -0.37 -14.77
C LEU A 226 -28.13 0.14 -13.42
N THR A 227 -28.24 -0.75 -12.44
CA THR A 227 -28.73 -0.40 -11.10
C THR A 227 -27.74 0.46 -10.33
N LEU A 228 -26.45 0.11 -10.38
CA LEU A 228 -25.36 0.85 -9.72
C LEU A 228 -25.07 2.19 -10.41
N ASP A 229 -25.29 2.28 -11.72
CA ASP A 229 -25.14 3.53 -12.48
C ASP A 229 -26.18 4.59 -12.07
N ASP A 230 -27.32 4.18 -11.50
CA ASP A 230 -28.32 5.10 -10.94
C ASP A 230 -27.85 5.74 -9.61
N LEU A 231 -26.79 5.23 -8.96
CA LEU A 231 -26.18 5.92 -7.82
C LEU A 231 -25.45 7.20 -8.28
N PRO A 232 -25.60 8.33 -7.55
CA PRO A 232 -24.83 9.54 -7.80
C PRO A 232 -23.33 9.25 -7.85
N TYR A 233 -22.65 9.82 -8.85
CA TYR A 233 -21.20 9.76 -8.98
C TYR A 233 -20.63 11.17 -9.05
N ALA A 234 -19.61 11.46 -8.25
CA ALA A 234 -18.93 12.75 -8.30
C ALA A 234 -17.99 12.80 -9.52
N LYS A 235 -18.06 13.89 -10.29
CA LYS A 235 -17.23 14.04 -11.50
C LYS A 235 -15.90 14.70 -11.15
N GLY A 236 -14.82 14.25 -11.77
CA GLY A 236 -13.50 14.89 -11.61
C GLY A 236 -12.86 14.72 -10.23
N VAL A 237 -13.36 13.80 -9.40
CA VAL A 237 -12.80 13.52 -8.05
C VAL A 237 -11.75 12.41 -8.07
N ARG A 238 -11.57 11.71 -9.18
CA ARG A 238 -10.56 10.65 -9.33
C ARG A 238 -9.16 11.26 -9.32
N PHE A 239 -8.18 10.50 -8.83
CA PHE A 239 -6.78 10.92 -8.89
C PHE A 239 -6.32 11.24 -10.33
N ASP A 240 -5.37 12.16 -10.45
CA ASP A 240 -4.80 12.59 -11.71
C ASP A 240 -3.40 11.99 -11.91
N ARG A 241 -3.20 11.30 -13.04
CA ARG A 241 -1.91 10.72 -13.43
C ARG A 241 -0.85 11.79 -13.74
N GLY A 242 -1.21 13.03 -14.01
CA GLY A 242 -0.27 14.14 -14.22
C GLY A 242 0.24 14.79 -12.93
N ARG A 243 -0.41 14.56 -11.78
CA ARG A 243 -0.17 15.31 -10.52
C ARG A 243 0.59 14.52 -9.45
N GLN A 244 1.44 13.60 -9.89
CA GLN A 244 2.23 12.76 -9.00
C GLN A 244 3.48 13.45 -8.46
N CYS A 245 4.07 12.85 -7.42
CA CYS A 245 5.39 13.20 -6.93
C CYS A 245 6.39 13.07 -8.07
N LEU A 246 7.30 14.02 -8.11
CA LEU A 246 8.42 13.97 -9.04
C LEU A 246 9.30 12.76 -8.65
N PRO A 247 9.75 11.91 -9.59
CA PRO A 247 10.57 10.75 -9.23
C PRO A 247 11.82 11.18 -8.44
N GLY A 248 12.24 10.42 -7.43
CA GLY A 248 13.33 10.80 -6.55
C GLY A 248 12.98 11.89 -5.52
N THR A 249 11.69 12.18 -5.32
CA THR A 249 11.23 13.08 -4.24
C THR A 249 10.19 12.39 -3.38
N ARG A 250 10.08 12.78 -2.11
CA ARG A 250 9.07 12.27 -1.15
C ARG A 250 9.11 10.75 -0.96
N GLU A 251 10.22 10.10 -1.27
CA GLU A 251 10.34 8.63 -1.25
C GLU A 251 10.09 8.07 0.15
N LYS A 252 10.70 8.66 1.17
CA LYS A 252 10.55 8.25 2.58
C LYS A 252 9.08 8.18 3.02
N ILE A 253 8.29 9.21 2.73
CA ILE A 253 6.87 9.25 3.14
C ILE A 253 6.02 8.32 2.29
N LEU A 254 6.28 8.20 0.99
CA LEU A 254 5.60 7.23 0.13
C LEU A 254 5.81 5.81 0.65
N GLU A 255 7.05 5.47 1.02
CA GLU A 255 7.42 4.17 1.58
C GLU A 255 6.72 3.89 2.92
N GLN A 256 6.72 4.85 3.83
CA GLN A 256 6.00 4.71 5.11
C GLN A 256 4.50 4.48 4.91
N ILE A 257 3.86 5.22 3.99
CA ILE A 257 2.44 5.01 3.68
C ILE A 257 2.22 3.59 3.13
N ILE A 258 3.08 3.14 2.21
CA ILE A 258 3.00 1.79 1.64
C ILE A 258 3.13 0.72 2.71
N GLU A 259 4.08 0.87 3.64
CA GLU A 259 4.24 -0.04 4.78
C GLU A 259 3.00 -0.05 5.66
N TRP A 260 2.44 1.12 5.97
CA TRP A 260 1.20 1.25 6.74
C TRP A 260 0.00 0.57 6.06
N VAL A 261 -0.16 0.73 4.75
CA VAL A 261 -1.25 0.08 4.01
C VAL A 261 -1.15 -1.45 4.13
N ASN A 262 0.06 -1.97 4.08
CA ASN A 262 0.35 -3.41 4.07
C ASN A 262 0.31 -4.09 5.44
N ASP A 263 0.35 -3.32 6.52
CA ASP A 263 0.32 -3.81 7.88
C ASP A 263 -1.13 -3.94 8.39
N ILE A 264 -1.63 -5.17 8.47
CA ILE A 264 -3.00 -5.49 8.92
C ILE A 264 -3.22 -5.41 10.42
N GLU A 265 -2.17 -5.21 11.20
CA GLU A 265 -2.26 -5.01 12.65
C GLU A 265 -2.20 -3.52 13.03
N LYS A 266 -1.77 -2.63 12.12
CA LYS A 266 -1.80 -1.18 12.31
C LYS A 266 -3.20 -0.57 12.19
N SER A 267 -3.30 0.69 12.62
CA SER A 267 -4.47 1.56 12.47
C SER A 267 -5.02 1.56 11.05
N ARG A 268 -6.36 1.60 10.92
CA ARG A 268 -7.04 1.49 9.62
C ARG A 268 -7.12 2.81 8.86
N VAL A 269 -6.93 3.92 9.57
CA VAL A 269 -7.00 5.25 8.98
C VAL A 269 -5.69 5.97 9.23
N LEU A 270 -5.15 6.57 8.18
CA LEU A 270 -3.99 7.45 8.24
C LEU A 270 -4.42 8.84 7.81
N VAL A 271 -4.15 9.82 8.67
CA VAL A 271 -4.41 11.23 8.38
C VAL A 271 -3.08 11.92 8.15
N LEU A 272 -2.85 12.36 6.91
CA LEU A 272 -1.68 13.13 6.51
C LEU A 272 -2.03 14.62 6.52
N SER A 273 -1.43 15.35 7.46
CA SER A 273 -1.68 16.78 7.68
C SER A 273 -0.45 17.64 7.39
N GLY A 274 -0.68 18.92 7.15
CA GLY A 274 0.39 19.90 6.93
C GLY A 274 -0.12 21.13 6.19
N ASP A 275 0.77 22.08 5.93
CA ASP A 275 0.38 23.39 5.39
C ASP A 275 -0.07 23.35 3.93
N ALA A 276 -0.73 24.41 3.49
CA ALA A 276 -1.05 24.59 2.08
C ALA A 276 0.24 24.56 1.24
N GLY A 277 0.22 23.85 0.11
CA GLY A 277 1.39 23.75 -0.78
C GLY A 277 2.49 22.75 -0.35
N SER A 278 2.37 22.11 0.82
CA SER A 278 3.34 21.10 1.30
C SER A 278 3.44 19.81 0.46
N GLY A 279 2.54 19.60 -0.51
CA GLY A 279 2.56 18.46 -1.43
C GLY A 279 1.69 17.26 -1.04
N LYS A 280 0.81 17.38 -0.03
CA LYS A 280 -0.08 16.28 0.41
C LYS A 280 -0.92 15.67 -0.71
N SER A 281 -1.61 16.49 -1.51
CA SER A 281 -2.40 16.02 -2.65
C SER A 281 -1.55 15.32 -3.71
N THR A 282 -0.31 15.79 -3.91
CA THR A 282 0.65 15.15 -4.83
C THR A 282 1.05 13.76 -4.35
N ILE A 283 1.25 13.58 -3.04
CA ILE A 283 1.48 12.28 -2.40
C ILE A 283 0.23 11.39 -2.56
N ALA A 284 -0.97 11.90 -2.26
CA ALA A 284 -2.22 11.18 -2.41
C ALA A 284 -2.46 10.71 -3.86
N HIS A 285 -2.16 11.55 -4.87
CA HIS A 285 -2.23 11.17 -6.28
C HIS A 285 -1.25 10.04 -6.63
N THR A 286 -0.03 10.11 -6.09
CA THR A 286 1.01 9.08 -6.31
C THR A 286 0.60 7.75 -5.72
N ILE A 287 0.18 7.74 -4.45
CA ILE A 287 -0.31 6.55 -3.75
C ILE A 287 -1.55 5.99 -4.46
N SER A 288 -2.51 6.84 -4.83
CA SER A 288 -3.71 6.41 -5.56
C SER A 288 -3.34 5.71 -6.85
N ARG A 289 -2.45 6.29 -7.67
CA ARG A 289 -1.99 5.67 -8.91
C ARG A 289 -1.30 4.33 -8.66
N MET A 290 -0.39 4.26 -7.69
CA MET A 290 0.32 3.02 -7.39
C MET A 290 -0.65 1.90 -7.02
N PHE A 291 -1.64 2.21 -6.18
CA PHE A 291 -2.65 1.24 -5.78
C PHE A 291 -3.66 0.97 -6.91
N ASP A 292 -3.93 1.90 -7.83
CA ASP A 292 -4.71 1.65 -9.05
C ASP A 292 -4.00 0.65 -9.98
N GLU A 293 -2.68 0.81 -10.17
CA GLU A 293 -1.88 -0.11 -10.99
C GLU A 293 -1.74 -1.51 -10.33
N LEU A 294 -1.84 -1.57 -9.00
CA LEU A 294 -1.99 -2.83 -8.24
C LEU A 294 -3.43 -3.38 -8.26
N ASN A 295 -4.39 -2.65 -8.85
CA ASN A 295 -5.84 -2.84 -8.74
C ASN A 295 -6.36 -2.82 -7.29
N ARG A 296 -5.60 -2.30 -6.32
CA ARG A 296 -5.90 -2.28 -4.88
C ARG A 296 -6.55 -0.98 -4.42
N LEU A 297 -6.70 0.00 -5.32
CA LEU A 297 -7.40 1.25 -5.05
C LEU A 297 -8.92 1.00 -5.09
N GLY A 298 -9.55 0.97 -3.91
CA GLY A 298 -11.00 0.85 -3.77
C GLY A 298 -11.74 2.08 -4.30
N SER A 299 -11.23 3.28 -3.99
CA SER A 299 -11.73 4.54 -4.55
C SER A 299 -10.73 5.65 -4.25
N SER A 300 -10.81 6.72 -5.04
CA SER A 300 -10.13 7.97 -4.75
C SER A 300 -11.09 9.14 -4.89
N PHE A 301 -11.16 9.98 -3.86
CA PHE A 301 -12.04 11.15 -3.82
C PHE A 301 -11.24 12.39 -3.45
N PHE A 302 -10.94 13.22 -4.44
CA PHE A 302 -10.22 14.48 -4.28
C PHE A 302 -11.23 15.63 -4.22
N PHE A 303 -11.41 16.21 -3.03
CA PHE A 303 -12.29 17.36 -2.87
C PHE A 303 -11.72 18.56 -3.65
N PRO A 304 -12.50 19.15 -4.57
CA PRO A 304 -12.05 20.35 -5.24
C PRO A 304 -12.10 21.51 -4.25
N ARG A 305 -11.11 22.40 -4.36
CA ARG A 305 -10.96 23.53 -3.44
C ARG A 305 -12.01 24.62 -3.62
N ASP A 306 -12.74 24.60 -4.73
CA ASP A 306 -13.83 25.52 -5.01
C ASP A 306 -15.17 25.09 -4.38
N GLY A 307 -15.20 23.95 -3.67
CA GLY A 307 -16.40 23.43 -3.02
C GLY A 307 -17.48 22.94 -3.98
N THR A 308 -17.17 22.80 -5.27
CA THR A 308 -18.18 22.49 -6.31
C THR A 308 -18.70 21.05 -6.29
N GLN A 309 -18.02 20.13 -5.60
CA GLN A 309 -18.47 18.74 -5.49
C GLN A 309 -19.13 18.48 -4.14
N PRO A 310 -20.37 17.95 -4.12
CA PRO A 310 -21.06 17.69 -2.86
C PRO A 310 -20.43 16.48 -2.18
N TYR A 311 -19.93 16.67 -0.95
CA TYR A 311 -19.45 15.60 -0.08
C TYR A 311 -20.49 14.48 0.13
N ARG A 312 -21.79 14.79 -0.06
CA ARG A 312 -22.90 13.82 -0.10
C ARG A 312 -22.82 12.79 -1.23
N LYS A 313 -21.86 12.89 -2.15
CA LYS A 313 -21.59 11.87 -3.18
C LYS A 313 -20.41 10.95 -2.84
N LEU A 314 -19.75 11.16 -1.69
CA LEU A 314 -18.55 10.41 -1.32
C LEU A 314 -18.80 8.90 -1.28
N PHE A 315 -19.75 8.44 -0.47
CA PHE A 315 -19.99 7.01 -0.27
C PHE A 315 -20.59 6.33 -1.50
N SER A 316 -21.49 7.00 -2.22
CA SER A 316 -22.01 6.49 -3.49
C SER A 316 -20.91 6.36 -4.56
N THR A 317 -19.96 7.29 -4.62
CA THR A 317 -18.77 7.18 -5.49
C THR A 317 -17.87 6.01 -5.08
N ILE A 318 -17.58 5.88 -3.77
CA ILE A 318 -16.76 4.78 -3.24
C ILE A 318 -17.37 3.41 -3.57
N THR A 319 -18.68 3.25 -3.39
CA THR A 319 -19.37 1.99 -3.67
C THR A 319 -19.35 1.62 -5.14
N ARG A 320 -19.49 2.61 -6.03
CA ARG A 320 -19.39 2.39 -7.47
C ARG A 320 -17.98 1.97 -7.87
N ASP A 321 -16.96 2.68 -7.39
CA ASP A 321 -15.57 2.35 -7.68
C ASP A 321 -15.20 0.94 -7.15
N LEU A 322 -15.65 0.58 -5.94
CA LEU A 322 -15.46 -0.76 -5.36
C LEU A 322 -16.19 -1.84 -6.15
N ALA A 323 -17.37 -1.55 -6.70
CA ALA A 323 -18.09 -2.49 -7.55
C ALA A 323 -17.34 -2.75 -8.86
N ASP A 324 -16.70 -1.74 -9.45
CA ASP A 324 -15.86 -1.91 -10.63
C ASP A 324 -14.55 -2.65 -10.33
N LEU A 325 -14.05 -2.52 -9.11
CA LEU A 325 -12.88 -3.25 -8.65
C LEU A 325 -13.16 -4.74 -8.43
N GLU A 326 -14.25 -5.07 -7.72
CA GLU A 326 -14.47 -6.39 -7.13
C GLU A 326 -15.93 -6.86 -7.32
N SER A 327 -16.10 -7.99 -8.01
CA SER A 327 -17.42 -8.50 -8.41
C SER A 327 -18.29 -8.94 -7.24
N HIS A 328 -17.70 -9.44 -6.17
CA HIS A 328 -18.43 -9.78 -4.94
C HIS A 328 -19.02 -8.53 -4.28
N TRP A 329 -18.27 -7.42 -4.28
CA TRP A 329 -18.83 -6.13 -3.84
C TRP A 329 -19.96 -5.68 -4.75
N LYS A 330 -19.77 -5.77 -6.07
CA LYS A 330 -20.81 -5.45 -7.07
C LYS A 330 -22.12 -6.21 -6.79
N ALA A 331 -22.02 -7.50 -6.54
CA ALA A 331 -23.17 -8.34 -6.20
C ALA A 331 -23.82 -7.94 -4.85
N ALA A 332 -23.01 -7.73 -3.81
CA ALA A 332 -23.52 -7.36 -2.49
C ALA A 332 -24.19 -5.97 -2.48
N ALA A 333 -23.58 -5.00 -3.16
CA ALA A 333 -24.12 -3.66 -3.34
C ALA A 333 -25.45 -3.70 -4.12
N PHE A 334 -25.51 -4.43 -5.23
CA PHE A 334 -26.74 -4.62 -6.00
C PHE A 334 -27.88 -5.18 -5.14
N THR A 335 -27.62 -6.24 -4.37
CA THR A 335 -28.64 -6.83 -3.49
C THR A 335 -29.18 -5.83 -2.48
N THR A 336 -28.34 -4.91 -2.00
CA THR A 336 -28.74 -3.91 -1.00
C THR A 336 -29.56 -2.77 -1.61
N ILE A 337 -29.21 -2.30 -2.82
CA ILE A 337 -29.80 -1.06 -3.37
C ILE A 337 -30.86 -1.28 -4.47
N SER A 338 -30.96 -2.48 -5.05
CA SER A 338 -31.81 -2.74 -6.22
C SER A 338 -33.30 -2.47 -5.97
N GLN A 339 -33.77 -2.71 -4.75
CA GLN A 339 -35.19 -2.62 -4.41
C GLN A 339 -35.69 -1.20 -4.07
N SER A 340 -34.79 -0.22 -3.89
CA SER A 340 -35.18 1.12 -3.46
C SER A 340 -34.51 2.22 -4.28
N ARG A 341 -35.28 2.83 -5.19
CA ARG A 341 -34.83 4.02 -5.95
C ARG A 341 -34.68 5.24 -5.06
N ALA A 342 -35.52 5.39 -4.03
CA ALA A 342 -35.40 6.47 -3.05
C ALA A 342 -34.06 6.40 -2.31
N LEU A 343 -33.68 5.19 -1.86
CA LEU A 343 -32.37 4.95 -1.25
C LEU A 343 -31.22 5.32 -2.19
N ARG A 344 -31.30 4.93 -3.47
CA ARG A 344 -30.28 5.30 -4.47
C ARG A 344 -30.10 6.81 -4.66
N LYS A 345 -31.09 7.63 -4.29
CA LYS A 345 -31.04 9.10 -4.36
C LYS A 345 -30.93 9.78 -3.00
N THR A 346 -30.70 9.03 -1.91
CA THR A 346 -30.62 9.60 -0.57
C THR A 346 -29.48 10.60 -0.43
N GLY A 347 -29.74 11.71 0.27
CA GLY A 347 -28.73 12.70 0.66
C GLY A 347 -28.17 12.49 2.06
N SER A 348 -28.71 11.52 2.82
CA SER A 348 -28.30 11.20 4.19
C SER A 348 -26.95 10.48 4.19
N LEU A 349 -25.92 11.08 4.77
CA LEU A 349 -24.59 10.45 4.83
C LEU A 349 -24.64 9.15 5.64
N LEU A 350 -25.39 9.13 6.74
CA LEU A 350 -25.59 7.94 7.55
C LEU A 350 -26.19 6.79 6.74
N GLU A 351 -27.30 7.03 6.02
CA GLU A 351 -27.92 5.99 5.17
C GLU A 351 -26.95 5.53 4.08
N GLN A 352 -26.24 6.44 3.41
CA GLN A 352 -25.27 6.04 2.39
C GLN A 352 -24.14 5.19 3.00
N TYR A 353 -23.63 5.54 4.18
CA TYR A 353 -22.59 4.74 4.81
C TYR A 353 -23.08 3.34 5.20
N GLU A 354 -24.26 3.24 5.80
CA GLU A 354 -24.82 1.97 6.23
C GLU A 354 -25.19 1.07 5.05
N GLU A 355 -25.87 1.62 4.05
CA GLU A 355 -26.41 0.87 2.92
C GLU A 355 -25.40 0.65 1.80
N PHE A 356 -24.55 1.63 1.50
CA PHE A 356 -23.63 1.53 0.37
C PHE A 356 -22.26 0.98 0.76
N ILE A 357 -21.82 1.17 2.02
CA ILE A 357 -20.50 0.74 2.49
C ILE A 357 -20.60 -0.45 3.44
N LEU A 358 -21.27 -0.31 4.58
CA LEU A 358 -21.24 -1.33 5.63
C LEU A 358 -21.95 -2.63 5.24
N LYS A 359 -23.16 -2.56 4.71
CA LYS A 359 -23.90 -3.76 4.30
C LYS A 359 -23.16 -4.55 3.21
N PRO A 360 -22.67 -3.93 2.11
CA PRO A 360 -21.87 -4.64 1.12
C PRO A 360 -20.57 -5.20 1.70
N ALA A 361 -19.90 -4.47 2.59
CA ALA A 361 -18.68 -4.93 3.25
C ALA A 361 -18.92 -6.13 4.17
N LYS A 362 -20.06 -6.20 4.87
CA LYS A 362 -20.44 -7.35 5.70
C LYS A 362 -20.79 -8.59 4.87
N ASN A 363 -21.27 -8.41 3.65
CA ASN A 363 -21.64 -9.50 2.74
C ASN A 363 -20.53 -9.87 1.74
N THR A 364 -19.39 -9.16 1.77
CA THR A 364 -18.24 -9.45 0.92
C THR A 364 -17.11 -10.04 1.76
N HIS A 365 -16.72 -11.27 1.45
CA HIS A 365 -15.76 -11.99 2.28
C HIS A 365 -14.46 -12.39 1.57
N VAL A 366 -14.29 -12.00 0.31
CA VAL A 366 -13.21 -12.49 -0.56
C VAL A 366 -12.28 -11.35 -0.97
N TYR A 367 -11.48 -10.86 -0.03
CA TYR A 367 -10.40 -9.91 -0.34
C TYR A 367 -9.08 -10.42 0.19
N PHE A 368 -8.16 -10.72 -0.72
CA PHE A 368 -6.75 -10.91 -0.40
C PHE A 368 -6.07 -9.57 -0.56
N GLY A 369 -5.16 -9.18 0.32
CA GLY A 369 -4.45 -7.91 0.27
C GLY A 369 -5.29 -6.71 0.75
N PRO A 370 -4.63 -5.55 0.89
CA PRO A 370 -5.28 -4.32 1.32
C PRO A 370 -6.21 -3.75 0.24
N ILE A 371 -7.28 -3.08 0.66
CA ILE A 371 -8.13 -2.24 -0.18
C ILE A 371 -7.98 -0.80 0.32
N LEU A 372 -7.42 0.07 -0.54
CA LEU A 372 -7.11 1.45 -0.17
C LEU A 372 -8.19 2.40 -0.68
N ILE A 373 -8.74 3.22 0.22
CA ILE A 373 -9.58 4.37 -0.11
C ILE A 373 -8.74 5.62 0.16
N VAL A 374 -8.68 6.53 -0.81
CA VAL A 374 -7.96 7.81 -0.66
C VAL A 374 -8.96 8.96 -0.68
N ILE A 375 -8.92 9.82 0.34
CA ILE A 375 -9.75 11.01 0.45
C ILE A 375 -8.83 12.22 0.62
N ASP A 376 -8.73 13.05 -0.41
CA ASP A 376 -7.83 14.21 -0.41
C ASP A 376 -8.59 15.50 -0.10
N ALA A 377 -7.96 16.37 0.70
CA ALA A 377 -8.46 17.68 1.12
C ALA A 377 -9.80 17.60 1.86
N LEU A 378 -9.88 16.76 2.90
CA LEU A 378 -11.08 16.60 3.72
C LEU A 378 -11.55 17.94 4.34
N ASP A 379 -10.63 18.86 4.60
CA ASP A 379 -10.91 20.24 5.04
C ASP A 379 -11.84 21.02 4.08
N ALA A 380 -11.87 20.65 2.79
CA ALA A 380 -12.70 21.27 1.76
C ALA A 380 -14.07 20.56 1.56
N ALA A 381 -14.39 19.53 2.34
CA ALA A 381 -15.63 18.76 2.15
C ALA A 381 -16.90 19.57 2.44
N THR A 382 -16.91 20.31 3.55
CA THR A 382 -17.98 21.23 3.94
C THR A 382 -17.45 22.25 4.93
N HIS A 383 -18.03 23.46 4.90
CA HIS A 383 -17.78 24.53 5.86
C HIS A 383 -18.78 24.53 7.02
N LEU A 384 -19.81 23.67 6.96
CA LEU A 384 -20.80 23.55 8.02
C LEU A 384 -20.32 22.53 9.06
N LYS A 385 -20.06 23.00 10.28
CA LYS A 385 -19.52 22.17 11.38
C LYS A 385 -20.33 20.90 11.63
N ALA A 386 -21.66 20.99 11.71
CA ALA A 386 -22.51 19.82 11.97
C ALA A 386 -22.40 18.74 10.88
N GLU A 387 -22.32 19.14 9.60
CA GLU A 387 -22.13 18.21 8.48
C GLU A 387 -20.73 17.60 8.47
N ARG A 388 -19.73 18.40 8.84
CA ARG A 388 -18.35 17.94 9.01
C ARG A 388 -18.27 16.90 10.12
N ASP A 389 -18.82 17.19 11.30
CA ASP A 389 -18.81 16.29 12.46
C ASP A 389 -19.47 14.93 12.14
N GLU A 390 -20.60 14.95 11.40
CA GLU A 390 -21.25 13.72 10.90
C GLU A 390 -20.30 12.92 10.00
N LEU A 391 -19.67 13.57 9.01
CA LEU A 391 -18.74 12.93 8.08
C LEU A 391 -17.51 12.34 8.81
N LEU A 392 -16.89 13.10 9.71
CA LEU A 392 -15.76 12.64 10.52
C LEU A 392 -16.18 11.42 11.36
N SER A 393 -17.35 11.48 12.01
CA SER A 393 -17.84 10.35 12.82
C SER A 393 -17.96 9.05 12.00
N LEU A 394 -18.49 9.12 10.78
CA LEU A 394 -18.62 7.98 9.87
C LEU A 394 -17.25 7.47 9.37
N LEU A 395 -16.34 8.37 9.01
CA LEU A 395 -15.02 8.03 8.48
C LEU A 395 -14.03 7.50 9.53
N PHE A 396 -14.25 7.78 10.82
CA PHE A 396 -13.26 7.46 11.84
C PHE A 396 -13.77 6.58 12.97
N SER A 397 -15.04 6.71 13.39
CA SER A 397 -15.58 5.89 14.48
C SER A 397 -15.97 4.49 14.03
N ARG A 398 -16.42 4.35 12.78
CA ARG A 398 -17.07 3.13 12.28
C ARG A 398 -16.20 2.31 11.34
N THR A 399 -14.96 2.75 11.05
CA THR A 399 -14.05 2.00 10.16
C THR A 399 -13.61 0.66 10.72
N THR A 400 -13.74 0.44 12.04
CA THR A 400 -13.52 -0.85 12.69
C THR A 400 -14.55 -1.90 12.30
N GLU A 401 -15.74 -1.49 11.82
CA GLU A 401 -16.80 -2.36 11.31
C GLU A 401 -16.51 -2.91 9.90
N LEU A 402 -15.59 -2.29 9.15
CA LEU A 402 -15.15 -2.78 7.84
C LEU A 402 -14.26 -4.03 7.97
N PRO A 403 -14.06 -4.78 6.88
CA PRO A 403 -13.03 -5.82 6.84
C PRO A 403 -11.65 -5.25 7.20
N ARG A 404 -10.83 -6.03 7.94
CA ARG A 404 -9.54 -5.57 8.49
C ARG A 404 -8.53 -5.14 7.43
N ASN A 405 -8.71 -5.53 6.18
CA ASN A 405 -7.83 -5.18 5.07
C ASN A 405 -8.18 -3.83 4.41
N PHE A 406 -9.27 -3.17 4.81
CA PHE A 406 -9.57 -1.82 4.36
C PHE A 406 -8.64 -0.80 5.02
N ARG A 407 -8.18 0.15 4.21
CA ARG A 407 -7.31 1.26 4.61
C ARG A 407 -7.87 2.55 4.07
N ILE A 408 -7.85 3.61 4.88
CA ILE A 408 -8.29 4.93 4.46
C ILE A 408 -7.14 5.92 4.65
N LEU A 409 -6.63 6.45 3.54
CA LEU A 409 -5.68 7.56 3.55
C LEU A 409 -6.47 8.86 3.40
N ILE A 410 -6.35 9.74 4.37
CA ILE A 410 -6.96 11.06 4.36
C ILE A 410 -5.87 12.11 4.31
N THR A 411 -6.06 13.15 3.51
CA THR A 411 -5.27 14.38 3.64
C THR A 411 -6.14 15.52 4.13
N THR A 412 -5.55 16.40 4.94
CA THR A 412 -6.24 17.57 5.48
C THR A 412 -5.24 18.68 5.80
N ARG A 413 -5.71 19.91 5.91
CA ARG A 413 -4.99 20.94 6.67
C ARG A 413 -5.05 20.61 8.17
N GLY A 414 -4.09 21.13 8.93
CA GLY A 414 -4.01 20.94 10.38
C GLY A 414 -5.08 21.72 11.15
N ASP A 415 -6.33 21.61 10.72
CA ASP A 415 -7.45 22.26 11.40
C ASP A 415 -7.67 21.57 12.75
N GLU A 416 -7.72 22.35 13.84
CA GLU A 416 -7.81 21.85 15.22
C GLU A 416 -9.06 21.00 15.44
N ASP A 417 -10.19 21.34 14.79
CA ASP A 417 -11.44 20.57 14.90
C ASP A 417 -11.31 19.13 14.37
N ILE A 418 -10.60 18.95 13.25
CA ILE A 418 -10.32 17.63 12.68
C ILE A 418 -9.34 16.89 13.58
N PHE A 419 -8.32 17.57 14.11
CA PHE A 419 -7.36 16.96 15.03
C PHE A 419 -8.03 16.47 16.32
N ASP A 420 -8.83 17.31 16.99
CA ASP A 420 -9.52 17.01 18.24
C ASP A 420 -10.51 15.84 18.08
N ALA A 421 -11.19 15.76 16.93
CA ALA A 421 -12.09 14.65 16.62
C ALA A 421 -11.35 13.30 16.52
N LEU A 422 -10.03 13.32 16.33
CA LEU A 422 -9.23 12.19 15.87
C LEU A 422 -8.13 11.73 16.81
N GLU A 423 -7.51 12.64 17.57
CA GLU A 423 -6.30 12.38 18.35
C GLU A 423 -6.45 11.20 19.33
N HIS A 424 -7.66 10.98 19.86
CA HIS A 424 -7.92 9.94 20.86
C HIS A 424 -8.41 8.60 20.30
N ARG A 425 -8.42 8.41 18.97
CA ARG A 425 -8.98 7.22 18.32
C ARG A 425 -7.89 6.16 18.08
N GLN A 426 -8.01 5.00 18.71
CA GLN A 426 -7.03 3.89 18.60
C GLN A 426 -6.83 3.34 17.16
N ASN A 427 -7.81 3.52 16.27
CA ASN A 427 -7.78 3.04 14.88
C ASN A 427 -7.30 4.09 13.87
N VAL A 428 -6.82 5.25 14.34
CA VAL A 428 -6.33 6.36 13.51
C VAL A 428 -4.87 6.62 13.85
N VAL A 429 -4.04 6.88 12.84
CA VAL A 429 -2.69 7.44 13.02
C VAL A 429 -2.62 8.81 12.35
N TRP A 430 -2.07 9.78 13.07
CA TRP A 430 -1.92 11.15 12.61
C TRP A 430 -0.48 11.45 12.25
N TRP A 431 -0.24 11.82 11.01
CA TRP A 431 1.08 12.07 10.43
C TRP A 431 1.17 13.53 10.00
N ARG A 432 2.10 14.29 10.57
CA ARG A 432 2.36 15.67 10.15
C ARG A 432 3.53 15.72 9.19
N MET A 433 3.34 16.36 8.04
CA MET A 433 4.39 16.60 7.04
C MET A 433 5.62 17.32 7.63
N ALA A 434 5.39 18.15 8.66
CA ALA A 434 6.42 18.84 9.40
C ALA A 434 7.36 17.88 10.16
N GLU A 435 6.81 16.79 10.69
CA GLU A 435 7.50 15.84 11.59
C GLU A 435 8.17 14.69 10.83
N ILE A 436 7.58 14.26 9.70
CA ILE A 436 8.07 13.10 8.94
C ILE A 436 9.31 13.46 8.10
N LEU A 437 9.31 14.68 7.56
CA LEU A 437 10.36 15.15 6.67
C LEU A 437 11.32 16.00 7.50
N ASP A 438 12.56 15.54 7.61
CA ASP A 438 13.64 16.35 8.15
C ASP A 438 14.07 17.43 7.13
N ASN A 439 14.86 18.40 7.60
CA ASN A 439 15.32 19.51 6.76
C ASN A 439 16.16 19.03 5.58
N ASP A 440 16.95 17.97 5.77
CA ASP A 440 17.79 17.39 4.71
C ASP A 440 16.93 16.76 3.61
N SER A 441 15.90 16.01 3.98
CA SER A 441 14.93 15.43 3.05
C SER A 441 14.19 16.51 2.26
N ARG A 442 13.77 17.61 2.92
CA ARG A 442 13.15 18.75 2.24
C ARG A 442 14.11 19.42 1.26
N ALA A 443 15.34 19.67 1.69
CA ALA A 443 16.37 20.29 0.86
C ALA A 443 16.71 19.42 -0.35
N HIS A 444 16.82 18.11 -0.16
CA HIS A 444 17.01 17.13 -1.22
C HIS A 444 15.85 17.19 -2.23
N ASP A 445 14.61 17.10 -1.77
CA ASP A 445 13.43 17.11 -2.63
C ASP A 445 13.30 18.40 -3.44
N ILE A 446 13.48 19.55 -2.78
CA ILE A 446 13.46 20.87 -3.42
C ILE A 446 14.58 21.00 -4.45
N GLY A 447 15.80 20.55 -4.09
CA GLY A 447 16.94 20.56 -5.00
C GLY A 447 16.73 19.69 -6.23
N THR A 448 16.16 18.49 -6.05
CA THR A 448 15.79 17.58 -7.13
C THR A 448 14.69 18.19 -8.02
N TYR A 449 13.71 18.86 -7.42
CA TYR A 449 12.68 19.59 -8.15
C TYR A 449 13.29 20.69 -9.04
N PHE A 450 14.11 21.58 -8.48
CA PHE A 450 14.76 22.62 -9.28
C PHE A 450 15.62 22.04 -10.40
N SER A 451 16.45 21.02 -10.12
CA SER A 451 17.27 20.38 -11.14
C SER A 451 16.42 19.88 -12.30
N LYS A 452 15.30 19.20 -12.05
CA LYS A 452 14.45 18.68 -13.13
C LYS A 452 13.67 19.77 -13.86
N GLN A 453 13.25 20.83 -13.17
CA GLN A 453 12.47 21.90 -13.77
C GLN A 453 13.33 22.89 -14.58
N LEU A 454 14.56 23.17 -14.14
CA LEU A 454 15.36 24.29 -14.64
C LEU A 454 16.58 23.88 -15.46
N SER A 455 17.13 22.66 -15.28
CA SER A 455 18.37 22.24 -15.99
C SER A 455 18.25 22.19 -17.52
N ARG A 456 17.03 22.14 -18.04
CA ARG A 456 16.75 22.07 -19.48
C ARG A 456 16.34 23.41 -20.09
N ILE A 457 16.38 24.50 -19.31
CA ILE A 457 16.01 25.83 -19.81
C ILE A 457 17.19 26.40 -20.62
N PRO A 458 17.00 26.72 -21.92
CA PRO A 458 18.05 27.32 -22.75
C PRO A 458 18.55 28.65 -22.15
N GLY A 459 19.86 28.87 -22.17
CA GLY A 459 20.49 30.10 -21.67
C GLY A 459 20.70 30.16 -20.15
N VAL A 460 20.21 29.18 -19.39
CA VAL A 460 20.45 29.07 -17.95
C VAL A 460 21.61 28.11 -17.68
N GLU A 461 22.73 28.64 -17.19
CA GLU A 461 23.84 27.80 -16.71
C GLU A 461 23.46 27.07 -15.40
N TRP A 462 22.99 25.83 -15.49
CA TRP A 462 22.63 25.06 -14.30
C TRP A 462 23.89 24.48 -13.62
N ASN A 463 24.17 24.91 -12.39
CA ASN A 463 25.31 24.43 -11.59
C ASN A 463 24.95 24.28 -10.10
N GLU A 464 25.83 23.60 -9.34
CA GLU A 464 25.56 23.30 -7.92
C GLU A 464 25.44 24.55 -7.05
N LYS A 465 26.19 25.62 -7.38
CA LYS A 465 26.12 26.89 -6.66
C LYS A 465 24.73 27.54 -6.79
N ARG A 466 24.17 27.55 -8.00
CA ARG A 466 22.81 28.07 -8.25
C ARG A 466 21.76 27.19 -7.58
N ARG A 467 21.91 25.86 -7.66
CA ARG A 467 21.05 24.91 -6.95
C ARG A 467 21.03 25.17 -5.45
N ALA A 468 22.19 25.29 -4.80
CA ALA A 468 22.30 25.55 -3.37
C ALA A 468 21.67 26.89 -2.97
N LYS A 469 21.85 27.96 -3.78
CA LYS A 469 21.23 29.28 -3.53
C LYS A 469 19.70 29.19 -3.56
N LEU A 470 19.12 28.48 -4.53
CA LEU A 470 17.66 28.31 -4.63
C LEU A 470 17.09 27.45 -3.50
N ILE A 471 17.81 26.40 -3.08
CA ILE A 471 17.41 25.58 -1.93
C ILE A 471 17.39 26.44 -0.66
N ALA A 472 18.44 27.24 -0.43
CA ALA A 472 18.50 28.15 0.71
C ALA A 472 17.36 29.19 0.68
N ALA A 473 17.09 29.78 -0.49
CA ALA A 473 16.00 30.74 -0.67
C ALA A 473 14.62 30.12 -0.41
N ALA A 474 14.42 28.86 -0.81
CA ALA A 474 13.17 28.15 -0.54
C ALA A 474 12.96 27.87 0.96
N SER A 475 14.03 27.77 1.77
CA SER A 475 13.95 27.55 3.22
C SER A 475 13.00 26.40 3.63
N GLY A 476 12.96 25.33 2.84
CA GLY A 476 12.08 24.18 3.07
C GLY A 476 10.65 24.32 2.52
N ASP A 477 10.28 25.47 1.95
CA ASP A 477 8.98 25.69 1.33
C ASP A 477 8.95 25.21 -0.13
N PHE A 478 8.23 24.10 -0.34
CA PHE A 478 8.06 23.52 -1.67
C PHE A 478 7.11 24.35 -2.55
N ALA A 479 6.15 25.07 -1.97
CA ALA A 479 5.23 25.94 -2.70
C ALA A 479 5.99 27.13 -3.32
N TRP A 480 6.94 27.68 -2.57
CA TRP A 480 7.87 28.67 -3.09
C TRP A 480 8.66 28.12 -4.29
N ALA A 481 9.24 26.93 -4.17
CA ALA A 481 10.01 26.31 -5.25
C ALA A 481 9.19 26.11 -6.55
N VAL A 482 7.94 25.68 -6.42
CA VAL A 482 7.00 25.52 -7.55
C VAL A 482 6.71 26.87 -8.20
N SER A 483 6.40 27.88 -7.40
CA SER A 483 6.07 29.23 -7.87
C SER A 483 7.25 29.88 -8.58
N THR A 484 8.46 29.77 -8.01
CA THR A 484 9.71 30.24 -8.61
C THR A 484 9.98 29.55 -9.95
N CYS A 485 9.80 28.23 -10.04
CA CYS A 485 9.96 27.53 -11.31
C CYS A 485 8.96 27.98 -12.37
N ALA A 486 7.71 28.22 -11.99
CA ALA A 486 6.69 28.72 -12.91
C ALA A 486 7.05 30.12 -13.42
N TRP A 487 7.44 31.02 -12.51
CA TRP A 487 7.85 32.38 -12.85
C TRP A 487 9.08 32.43 -13.76
N VAL A 488 10.08 31.57 -13.53
CA VAL A 488 11.28 31.50 -14.41
C VAL A 488 10.93 31.03 -15.83
N LYS A 489 9.92 30.17 -15.97
CA LYS A 489 9.48 29.60 -17.25
C LYS A 489 8.52 30.48 -18.04
N GLU A 490 7.97 31.53 -17.43
CA GLU A 490 6.94 32.36 -18.04
C GLU A 490 7.48 33.12 -19.28
N VAL A 491 6.85 32.95 -20.44
CA VAL A 491 7.27 33.61 -21.68
C VAL A 491 6.59 34.98 -21.75
N GLY A 492 7.38 36.07 -21.90
CA GLY A 492 6.85 37.41 -22.18
C GLY A 492 7.07 38.50 -21.11
N SER A 493 7.76 38.23 -19.99
CA SER A 493 7.93 39.23 -18.90
C SER A 493 9.03 40.30 -19.14
N GLY A 494 9.48 40.49 -20.38
CA GLY A 494 10.54 41.44 -20.75
C GLY A 494 11.96 41.06 -20.30
N HIS A 495 12.14 40.00 -19.51
CA HIS A 495 13.44 39.47 -19.05
C HIS A 495 13.57 38.00 -19.46
N ASN A 496 14.78 37.57 -19.82
CA ASN A 496 15.02 36.17 -20.16
C ASN A 496 15.06 35.30 -18.88
N ALA A 497 15.01 33.97 -19.01
CA ALA A 497 14.98 33.07 -17.85
C ALA A 497 16.26 33.11 -16.99
N ALA A 498 17.40 33.51 -17.57
CA ALA A 498 18.66 33.68 -16.84
C ALA A 498 18.67 34.95 -15.99
N ASP A 499 18.05 36.04 -16.46
CA ASP A 499 17.93 37.29 -15.71
C ASP A 499 17.05 37.14 -14.45
N ARG A 500 16.11 36.20 -14.49
CA ARG A 500 15.20 35.88 -13.38
C ARG A 500 15.84 35.00 -12.30
N LEU A 501 16.98 34.35 -12.57
CA LEU A 501 17.65 33.36 -11.71
C LEU A 501 18.97 33.84 -11.10
#